data_AF-A0A6N4Q9N1-F1
#
_entry.id   AF-A0A6N4Q9N1-F1
#
_cell.length_a   1.000
_cell.length_b   1.000
_cell.length_c   1.000
_cell.angle_alpha   90.00
_cell.angle_beta   90.00
_cell.angle_gamma   90.00
#
_symmetry.space_group_name_H-M   'P 1'
#
loop_
_entity.id
_entity.type
_entity.pdbx_description
1 polymer ?
#
loop_
_entity_poly.entity_id
_entity_poly.type
_entity_poly.pdbx_seq_one_letter_code
_entity_poly.pdbx_strand_id
1 'polypeptide(L)'
;MKKILLKYRHGFLLIFPLLLVIFSYREADTRFSHDLSRFFEKTDHSKEEAVLFAYLTEVEKTEFSVRRRKELSRAIVRFSQKLQFPDGTLLGGYPPHSSLFLLAWAKTRSEFRKKNSDGYGILGLSELFVRQFEMSSGTKINRDYDIQNDSIQLKIVLLKLKEFLAEGKSVKDAYMKLYGDRVSNKEWERLETNYKTIYEFVTSENKP
;
A
#
# COMPACT_ATOMS: atom_id res chain seq x y z
N MET A 1 6.56 -59.78 -39.77
CA MET A 1 6.24 -58.35 -39.97
C MET A 1 6.73 -57.52 -38.78
N LYS A 2 8.00 -57.14 -38.84
CA LYS A 2 8.61 -56.08 -38.03
C LYS A 2 8.28 -54.74 -38.73
N LYS A 3 8.17 -53.64 -37.96
CA LYS A 3 8.59 -52.26 -38.31
C LYS A 3 7.58 -51.11 -38.15
N ILE A 4 6.32 -51.30 -37.73
CA ILE A 4 5.42 -50.13 -37.57
C ILE A 4 5.38 -49.60 -36.13
N LEU A 5 5.47 -50.46 -35.11
CA LEU A 5 5.29 -50.01 -33.72
C LEU A 5 6.52 -49.35 -33.07
N LEU A 6 7.72 -49.46 -33.67
CA LEU A 6 8.94 -48.89 -33.10
C LEU A 6 9.27 -47.47 -33.60
N LYS A 7 8.55 -46.95 -34.60
CA LYS A 7 8.82 -45.62 -35.17
C LYS A 7 8.22 -44.47 -34.35
N TYR A 8 7.26 -44.77 -33.45
CA TYR A 8 6.59 -43.77 -32.61
C TYR A 8 7.00 -43.82 -31.14
N ARG A 9 7.87 -44.76 -30.74
CA ARG A 9 8.27 -44.92 -29.33
C ARG A 9 9.19 -43.79 -28.83
N HIS A 10 9.88 -43.09 -29.74
CA HIS A 10 10.82 -42.01 -29.39
C HIS A 10 10.28 -40.61 -29.74
N GLY A 11 9.27 -40.51 -30.60
CA GLY A 11 8.62 -39.21 -30.90
C GLY A 11 7.84 -38.67 -29.71
N PHE A 12 7.15 -39.54 -28.96
CA PHE A 12 6.43 -39.16 -27.75
C PHE A 12 7.36 -38.66 -26.62
N LEU A 13 8.58 -39.20 -26.57
CA LEU A 13 9.60 -38.84 -25.59
C LEU A 13 10.14 -37.41 -25.78
N LEU A 14 10.02 -36.83 -26.98
CA LEU A 14 10.34 -35.42 -27.25
C LEU A 14 9.09 -34.52 -27.16
N ILE A 15 7.90 -35.06 -27.42
CA ILE A 15 6.64 -34.32 -27.26
C ILE A 15 6.40 -33.97 -25.79
N PHE A 16 6.71 -34.87 -24.85
CA PHE A 16 6.51 -34.59 -23.42
C PHE A 16 7.34 -33.41 -22.87
N PRO A 17 8.67 -33.32 -23.08
CA PRO A 17 9.45 -32.16 -22.68
C PRO A 17 9.10 -30.90 -23.49
N LEU A 18 8.76 -31.02 -24.78
CA LEU A 18 8.33 -29.87 -25.58
C LEU A 18 6.97 -29.33 -25.12
N LEU A 19 6.02 -30.22 -24.77
CA LEU A 19 4.77 -29.85 -24.12
C LEU A 19 5.02 -29.28 -22.73
N LEU A 20 5.96 -29.79 -21.94
CA LEU A 20 6.34 -29.18 -20.67
C LEU A 20 6.93 -27.78 -20.87
N VAL A 21 7.73 -27.54 -21.92
CA VAL A 21 8.23 -26.20 -22.25
C VAL A 21 7.11 -25.29 -22.74
N ILE A 22 6.18 -25.79 -23.56
CA ILE A 22 5.02 -25.01 -24.04
C ILE A 22 4.03 -24.75 -22.90
N PHE A 23 3.75 -25.73 -22.04
CA PHE A 23 2.89 -25.58 -20.86
C PHE A 23 3.55 -24.72 -19.78
N SER A 24 4.86 -24.80 -19.58
CA SER A 24 5.57 -23.89 -18.67
C SER A 24 5.71 -22.48 -19.24
N TYR A 25 5.83 -22.30 -20.56
CA TYR A 25 5.78 -20.98 -21.19
C TYR A 25 4.36 -20.41 -21.15
N ARG A 26 3.33 -21.23 -21.38
CA ARG A 26 1.92 -20.84 -21.22
C ARG A 26 1.57 -20.59 -19.75
N GLU A 27 2.07 -21.37 -18.80
CA GLU A 27 1.88 -21.14 -17.35
C GLU A 27 2.73 -19.96 -16.85
N ALA A 28 3.90 -19.70 -17.40
CA ALA A 28 4.71 -18.53 -17.06
C ALA A 28 4.05 -17.22 -17.54
N ASP A 29 3.40 -17.24 -18.71
CA ASP A 29 2.64 -16.09 -19.24
C ASP A 29 1.17 -16.03 -18.76
N THR A 30 0.65 -17.05 -18.05
CA THR A 30 -0.75 -17.02 -17.55
C THR A 30 -0.91 -17.19 -16.05
N ARG A 31 0.16 -17.44 -15.28
CA ARG A 31 0.08 -17.54 -13.80
C ARG A 31 0.75 -16.42 -13.04
N PHE A 32 1.52 -15.54 -13.68
CA PHE A 32 2.02 -14.34 -13.01
C PHE A 32 0.95 -13.24 -12.85
N SER A 33 -0.13 -13.33 -13.63
CA SER A 33 -1.27 -12.38 -13.68
C SER A 33 -2.52 -12.86 -12.96
N HIS A 34 -2.69 -14.17 -12.80
CA HIS A 34 -3.96 -14.71 -12.29
C HIS A 34 -4.06 -14.64 -10.76
N ASP A 35 -2.91 -14.60 -10.05
CA ASP A 35 -2.82 -14.62 -8.59
C ASP A 35 -1.95 -13.51 -7.93
N LEU A 36 -2.11 -12.25 -8.34
CA LEU A 36 -2.09 -11.09 -7.40
C LEU A 36 -3.37 -11.04 -6.52
N SER A 37 -4.13 -12.12 -6.63
CA SER A 37 -5.58 -12.32 -6.46
C SER A 37 -6.00 -12.74 -5.06
N ARG A 38 -5.05 -12.87 -4.14
CA ARG A 38 -5.30 -13.02 -2.71
C ARG A 38 -4.41 -12.04 -1.92
N PHE A 39 -4.34 -10.79 -2.38
CA PHE A 39 -3.93 -9.58 -1.62
C PHE A 39 -2.51 -9.54 -1.00
N PHE A 40 -1.48 -9.95 -1.75
CA PHE A 40 -0.06 -9.89 -1.35
C PHE A 40 0.32 -10.94 -0.30
N GLU A 41 0.36 -12.21 -0.70
CA GLU A 41 1.10 -13.22 0.07
C GLU A 41 2.57 -12.78 0.25
N LYS A 42 3.02 -12.90 1.50
CA LYS A 42 4.27 -12.38 2.09
C LYS A 42 5.47 -12.50 1.15
N THR A 43 5.79 -11.47 0.36
CA THR A 43 7.16 -10.96 0.07
C THR A 43 7.26 -10.10 -1.20
N ASP A 44 6.24 -10.03 -2.08
CA ASP A 44 6.41 -9.33 -3.35
C ASP A 44 6.09 -7.82 -3.28
N HIS A 45 6.92 -7.09 -2.53
CA HIS A 45 6.84 -5.63 -2.36
C HIS A 45 6.85 -4.89 -3.71
N SER A 46 7.49 -5.48 -4.73
CA SER A 46 7.55 -4.88 -6.06
C SER A 46 6.18 -4.80 -6.74
N LYS A 47 5.36 -5.84 -6.56
CA LYS A 47 3.99 -5.87 -7.09
C LYS A 47 3.08 -4.92 -6.33
N GLU A 48 3.21 -4.85 -5.01
CA GLU A 48 2.46 -3.92 -4.19
C GLU A 48 2.76 -2.47 -4.57
N GLU A 49 4.04 -2.13 -4.75
CA GLU A 49 4.46 -0.81 -5.24
C GLU A 49 3.85 -0.49 -6.61
N ALA A 50 3.85 -1.46 -7.53
CA ALA A 50 3.31 -1.30 -8.87
C ALA A 50 1.79 -1.04 -8.85
N VAL A 51 1.04 -1.78 -8.03
CA VAL A 51 -0.41 -1.59 -7.88
C VAL A 51 -0.73 -0.21 -7.31
N LEU A 52 -0.05 0.22 -6.26
CA LEU A 52 -0.26 1.57 -5.70
C LEU A 52 0.11 2.66 -6.70
N PHE A 53 1.19 2.46 -7.45
CA PHE A 53 1.61 3.39 -8.49
C PHE A 53 0.59 3.50 -9.63
N ALA A 54 0.04 2.37 -10.08
CA ALA A 54 -1.03 2.34 -11.08
C ALA A 54 -2.28 3.06 -10.58
N TYR A 55 -2.72 2.78 -9.33
CA TYR A 55 -3.84 3.47 -8.71
C TYR A 55 -3.65 5.00 -8.69
N LEU A 56 -2.47 5.46 -8.25
CA LEU A 56 -2.14 6.89 -8.20
C LEU A 56 -2.04 7.55 -9.59
N THR A 57 -1.89 6.76 -10.65
CA THR A 57 -1.69 7.25 -12.03
C THR A 57 -2.96 7.19 -12.87
N GLU A 58 -3.76 6.14 -12.72
CA GLU A 58 -4.87 5.82 -13.62
C GLU A 58 -6.23 6.13 -13.01
N VAL A 59 -6.37 5.97 -11.69
CA VAL A 59 -7.64 6.17 -10.99
C VAL A 59 -7.70 7.55 -10.36
N GLU A 60 -6.59 7.95 -9.74
CA GLU A 60 -6.54 9.17 -8.95
C GLU A 60 -6.11 10.39 -9.75
N LYS A 61 -6.85 11.49 -9.56
CA LYS A 61 -6.49 12.80 -10.13
C LYS A 61 -5.46 13.49 -9.25
N THR A 62 -4.25 12.93 -9.21
CA THR A 62 -3.13 13.47 -8.41
C THR A 62 -2.44 14.63 -9.13
N GLU A 63 -1.99 15.64 -8.37
CA GLU A 63 -1.13 16.71 -8.90
C GLU A 63 0.35 16.29 -8.95
N PHE A 64 0.67 15.07 -8.54
CA PHE A 64 2.04 14.62 -8.36
C PHE A 64 2.74 14.36 -9.69
N SER A 65 4.06 14.53 -9.67
CA SER A 65 4.89 14.04 -10.77
C SER A 65 4.94 12.52 -10.74
N VAL A 66 5.26 11.90 -11.88
CA VAL A 66 5.49 10.45 -11.99
C VAL A 66 6.52 9.99 -10.94
N ARG A 67 7.60 10.77 -10.77
CA ARG A 67 8.63 10.50 -9.76
C ARG A 67 8.07 10.48 -8.35
N ARG A 68 7.30 11.51 -7.97
CA ARG A 68 6.73 11.60 -6.62
C ARG A 68 5.73 10.47 -6.35
N ARG A 69 4.90 10.10 -7.34
CA ARG A 69 4.00 8.93 -7.21
C ARG A 69 4.79 7.65 -6.91
N LYS A 70 5.88 7.41 -7.64
CA LYS A 70 6.74 6.24 -7.43
C LYS A 70 7.43 6.26 -6.06
N GLU A 71 7.91 7.42 -5.62
CA GLU A 71 8.51 7.60 -4.29
C GLU A 71 7.48 7.37 -3.17
N LEU A 72 6.25 7.88 -3.33
CA LEU A 72 5.16 7.67 -2.39
C LEU A 72 4.75 6.19 -2.30
N SER A 73 4.55 5.50 -3.43
CA SER A 73 4.23 4.07 -3.46
C SER A 73 5.30 3.25 -2.71
N ARG A 74 6.58 3.50 -3.01
CA ARG A 74 7.72 2.88 -2.31
C ARG A 74 7.71 3.14 -0.81
N ALA A 75 7.48 4.39 -0.42
CA ALA A 75 7.44 4.77 0.98
C ALA A 75 6.30 4.03 1.71
N ILE A 76 5.09 4.03 1.14
CA ILE A 76 3.93 3.36 1.70
C ILE A 76 4.20 1.86 1.91
N VAL A 77 4.69 1.15 0.89
CA VAL A 77 4.98 -0.29 1.00
C VAL A 77 6.09 -0.57 2.01
N ARG A 78 7.16 0.21 2.01
CA ARG A 78 8.25 0.03 2.98
C ARG A 78 7.77 0.21 4.42
N PHE A 79 6.91 1.17 4.66
CA PHE A 79 6.45 1.52 6.00
C PHE A 79 5.24 0.69 6.46
N SER A 80 4.42 0.19 5.53
CA SER A 80 3.31 -0.72 5.82
C SER A 80 3.79 -2.01 6.48
N GLN A 81 4.96 -2.53 6.09
CA GLN A 81 5.59 -3.71 6.71
C GLN A 81 5.79 -3.58 8.22
N LYS A 82 5.93 -2.34 8.70
CA LYS A 82 6.14 -2.06 10.11
C LYS A 82 4.82 -1.90 10.84
N LEU A 83 3.71 -1.70 10.15
CA LEU A 83 2.39 -1.49 10.75
C LEU A 83 1.67 -2.83 10.88
N GLN A 84 1.38 -3.22 12.12
CA GLN A 84 0.54 -4.35 12.44
C GLN A 84 -0.70 -3.81 13.14
N PHE A 85 -1.87 -4.27 12.71
CA PHE A 85 -3.13 -3.93 13.36
C PHE A 85 -3.47 -4.95 14.45
N PRO A 86 -4.15 -4.54 15.52
CA PRO A 86 -4.71 -5.47 16.49
C PRO A 86 -5.67 -6.47 15.84
N ASP A 87 -5.74 -7.69 16.37
CA ASP A 87 -6.63 -8.74 15.87
C ASP A 87 -8.09 -8.29 15.85
N GLY A 88 -8.83 -8.71 14.82
CA GLY A 88 -10.26 -8.37 14.67
C GLY A 88 -10.55 -6.93 14.24
N THR A 89 -9.53 -6.10 14.00
CA THR A 89 -9.72 -4.75 13.43
C THR A 89 -10.39 -4.87 12.05
N LEU A 90 -11.40 -4.04 11.79
CA LEU A 90 -11.98 -3.85 10.46
C LEU A 90 -11.88 -2.39 10.07
N LEU A 91 -11.64 -2.12 8.79
CA LEU A 91 -11.60 -0.78 8.21
C LEU A 91 -12.72 -0.65 7.18
N GLY A 92 -13.78 0.10 7.52
CA GLY A 92 -14.95 0.23 6.65
C GLY A 92 -15.64 -1.11 6.35
N GLY A 93 -15.52 -2.09 7.25
CA GLY A 93 -16.09 -3.45 7.11
C GLY A 93 -15.18 -4.47 6.41
N TYR A 94 -13.98 -4.07 5.98
CA TYR A 94 -13.03 -4.95 5.29
C TYR A 94 -11.85 -5.33 6.21
N PRO A 95 -11.18 -6.48 5.94
CA PRO A 95 -9.95 -6.82 6.63
C PRO A 95 -8.88 -5.74 6.41
N PRO A 96 -8.06 -5.42 7.42
CA PRO A 96 -7.17 -4.29 7.37
C PRO A 96 -5.90 -4.62 6.60
N HIS A 97 -5.57 -3.82 5.59
CA HIS A 97 -4.34 -3.93 4.81
C HIS A 97 -3.47 -2.70 5.03
N SER A 98 -2.28 -2.88 5.61
CA SER A 98 -1.45 -1.78 6.09
C SER A 98 -1.09 -0.75 5.01
N SER A 99 -0.75 -1.17 3.79
CA SER A 99 -0.42 -0.22 2.73
C SER A 99 -1.62 0.54 2.19
N LEU A 100 -2.77 -0.14 2.02
CA LEU A 100 -3.99 0.50 1.56
C LEU A 100 -4.51 1.47 2.61
N PHE A 101 -4.34 1.14 3.90
CA PHE A 101 -4.62 2.06 5.00
C PHE A 101 -3.72 3.30 4.93
N LEU A 102 -2.40 3.13 4.75
CA LEU A 102 -1.49 4.28 4.64
C LEU A 102 -1.77 5.14 3.40
N LEU A 103 -2.19 4.52 2.28
CA LEU A 103 -2.61 5.24 1.08
C LEU A 103 -3.93 6.00 1.33
N ALA A 104 -4.92 5.33 1.93
CA ALA A 104 -6.20 5.92 2.30
C ALA A 104 -6.01 7.10 3.27
N TRP A 105 -5.09 6.96 4.21
CA TRP A 105 -4.71 8.02 5.13
C TRP A 105 -4.15 9.23 4.37
N ALA A 106 -3.15 9.03 3.51
CA ALA A 106 -2.59 10.10 2.68
C ALA A 106 -3.67 10.77 1.80
N LYS A 107 -4.59 9.98 1.22
CA LYS A 107 -5.75 10.47 0.46
C LYS A 107 -6.66 11.34 1.33
N THR A 108 -7.02 10.88 2.52
CA THR A 108 -7.91 11.63 3.44
C THR A 108 -7.31 12.97 3.84
N ARG A 109 -6.00 13.00 4.13
CA ARG A 109 -5.34 14.19 4.67
C ARG A 109 -4.95 15.24 3.65
N SER A 110 -4.67 14.85 2.41
CA SER A 110 -4.15 15.78 1.41
C SER A 110 -4.91 15.79 0.10
N GLU A 111 -5.82 14.82 -0.10
CA GLU A 111 -6.43 14.53 -1.40
C GLU A 111 -5.41 14.39 -2.54
N PHE A 112 -4.15 14.04 -2.21
CA PHE A 112 -3.02 14.01 -3.14
C PHE A 112 -2.75 15.33 -3.87
N ARG A 113 -3.03 16.47 -3.22
CA ARG A 113 -2.68 17.82 -3.69
C ARG A 113 -1.25 18.19 -3.28
N LYS A 114 -0.57 19.06 -4.05
CA LYS A 114 0.81 19.48 -3.75
C LYS A 114 0.91 20.33 -2.48
N LYS A 115 -0.09 21.17 -2.24
CA LYS A 115 -0.19 22.01 -1.04
C LYS A 115 -1.31 21.49 -0.18
N ASN A 116 -1.00 21.23 1.08
CA ASN A 116 -1.98 20.85 2.08
C ASN A 116 -2.26 22.06 2.97
N SER A 117 -3.53 22.48 3.07
CA SER A 117 -3.94 23.58 3.96
C SER A 117 -3.84 23.21 5.43
N ASP A 118 -3.89 21.90 5.73
CA ASP A 118 -4.16 21.43 7.08
C ASP A 118 -2.87 21.08 7.86
N GLY A 119 -1.71 21.19 7.20
CA GLY A 119 -0.41 20.99 7.81
C GLY A 119 0.69 20.65 6.80
N TYR A 120 1.78 20.09 7.32
CA TYR A 120 2.94 19.74 6.52
C TYR A 120 2.75 18.42 5.77
N GLY A 121 3.18 18.42 4.51
CA GLY A 121 3.32 17.23 3.69
C GLY A 121 2.00 16.49 3.37
N ILE A 122 2.14 15.23 2.99
CA ILE A 122 1.04 14.38 2.50
C ILE A 122 0.09 13.93 3.61
N LEU A 123 0.58 13.88 4.85
CA LEU A 123 -0.23 13.49 6.02
C LEU A 123 -0.83 14.70 6.75
N GLY A 124 -0.55 15.92 6.31
CA GLY A 124 -1.10 17.15 6.88
C GLY A 124 -0.76 17.28 8.37
N LEU A 125 0.52 17.12 8.70
CA LEU A 125 1.00 17.10 10.10
C LEU A 125 1.01 18.52 10.67
N SER A 126 0.49 18.66 11.89
CA SER A 126 0.46 19.96 12.55
C SER A 126 1.84 20.35 13.12
N GLU A 127 2.12 21.65 13.22
CA GLU A 127 3.32 22.14 13.90
C GLU A 127 3.37 21.67 15.36
N LEU A 128 2.22 21.56 16.03
CA LEU A 128 2.13 21.05 17.40
C LEU A 128 2.59 19.59 17.47
N PHE A 129 2.12 18.74 16.57
CA PHE A 129 2.54 17.34 16.49
C PHE A 129 4.05 17.23 16.24
N VAL A 130 4.58 17.99 15.27
CA VAL A 130 6.02 17.98 14.95
C VAL A 130 6.84 18.39 16.17
N ARG A 131 6.49 19.49 16.85
CA ARG A 131 7.20 19.94 18.06
C ARG A 131 7.15 18.92 19.20
N GLN A 132 5.99 18.30 19.43
CA GLN A 132 5.85 17.24 20.44
C GLN A 132 6.73 16.04 20.10
N PHE A 133 6.78 15.66 18.83
CA PHE A 133 7.66 14.58 18.37
C PHE A 133 9.13 14.94 18.60
N GLU A 134 9.58 16.13 18.20
CA GLU A 134 10.96 16.59 18.41
C GLU A 134 11.35 16.56 19.89
N MET A 135 10.47 17.05 20.78
CA MET A 135 10.69 17.01 22.23
C MET A 135 10.83 15.57 22.76
N SER A 136 9.97 14.66 22.30
CA SER A 136 10.01 13.26 22.76
C SER A 136 11.17 12.44 22.18
N SER A 137 11.63 12.78 20.97
CA SER A 137 12.65 12.02 20.23
C SER A 137 14.05 12.61 20.33
N GLY A 138 14.19 13.83 20.85
CA GLY A 138 15.46 14.56 20.89
C GLY A 138 16.02 14.92 19.50
N THR A 139 15.21 14.80 18.44
CA THR A 139 15.64 15.01 17.05
C THR A 139 14.99 16.27 16.50
N LYS A 140 15.77 17.14 15.83
CA LYS A 140 15.24 18.30 15.09
C LYS A 140 14.81 17.89 13.68
N ILE A 141 13.67 18.40 13.23
CA ILE A 141 13.07 18.16 11.92
C ILE A 141 13.08 19.46 11.13
N ASN A 142 13.67 19.46 9.93
CA ASN A 142 13.60 20.61 9.04
C ASN A 142 12.20 20.71 8.40
N ARG A 143 11.54 21.88 8.55
CA ARG A 143 10.18 22.12 8.02
C ARG A 143 10.14 22.30 6.50
N ASP A 144 11.25 22.70 5.91
CA ASP A 144 11.35 22.95 4.48
C ASP A 144 11.68 21.67 3.69
N TYR A 145 12.37 20.73 4.34
CA TYR A 145 12.89 19.52 3.67
C TYR A 145 12.39 18.22 4.29
N ASP A 146 12.66 17.98 5.58
CA ASP A 146 12.42 16.68 6.21
C ASP A 146 10.92 16.36 6.28
N ILE A 147 10.12 17.33 6.73
CA ILE A 147 8.68 17.12 6.89
C ILE A 147 7.94 17.08 5.53
N GLN A 148 8.56 17.53 4.44
CA GLN A 148 8.00 17.42 3.10
C GLN A 148 8.28 16.05 2.46
N ASN A 149 9.22 15.29 3.02
CA ASN A 149 9.57 13.96 2.55
C ASN A 149 8.55 12.92 3.04
N ASP A 150 7.87 12.25 2.12
CA ASP A 150 6.81 11.28 2.42
C ASP A 150 7.32 10.12 3.30
N SER A 151 8.57 9.68 3.13
CA SER A 151 9.17 8.62 3.96
C SER A 151 9.41 9.06 5.40
N ILE A 152 9.85 10.30 5.62
CA ILE A 152 10.09 10.83 6.96
C ILE A 152 8.76 11.02 7.68
N GLN A 153 7.76 11.59 6.99
CA GLN A 153 6.42 11.73 7.54
C GLN A 153 5.82 10.39 7.99
N LEU A 154 5.82 9.39 7.09
CA LEU A 154 5.31 8.05 7.41
C LEU A 154 6.07 7.42 8.58
N LYS A 155 7.39 7.57 8.63
CA LYS A 155 8.20 7.06 9.76
C LYS A 155 7.76 7.67 11.09
N ILE A 156 7.67 8.99 11.16
CA ILE A 156 7.35 9.72 12.39
C ILE A 156 5.94 9.36 12.87
N VAL A 157 4.97 9.39 11.96
CA VAL A 157 3.56 9.11 12.27
C VAL A 157 3.39 7.66 12.73
N LEU A 158 4.04 6.71 12.07
CA LEU A 158 3.95 5.30 12.47
C LEU A 158 4.58 5.03 13.84
N LEU A 159 5.66 5.73 14.21
CA LEU A 159 6.22 5.60 15.55
C LEU A 159 5.19 6.01 16.61
N LYS A 160 4.55 7.17 16.43
CA LYS A 160 3.51 7.64 17.35
C LYS A 160 2.24 6.81 17.33
N LEU A 161 1.83 6.34 16.15
CA LEU A 161 0.69 5.41 16.06
C LEU A 161 0.96 4.14 16.86
N LYS A 162 2.15 3.55 16.72
CA LYS A 162 2.54 2.34 17.46
C LYS A 162 2.59 2.56 18.96
N GLU A 163 3.11 3.70 19.42
CA GLU A 163 3.06 4.06 20.84
C GLU A 163 1.61 4.04 21.34
N PHE A 164 0.67 4.65 20.61
CA PHE A 164 -0.74 4.68 21.01
C PHE A 164 -1.44 3.32 20.94
N LEU A 165 -1.10 2.49 19.96
CA LEU A 165 -1.62 1.12 19.88
C LEU A 165 -1.07 0.26 21.04
N ALA A 166 0.20 0.45 21.42
CA ALA A 166 0.81 -0.23 22.57
C ALA A 166 0.20 0.22 23.90
N GLU A 167 -0.29 1.47 23.99
CA GLU A 167 -1.11 1.96 25.11
C GLU A 167 -2.53 1.34 25.14
N GLY A 168 -2.86 0.41 24.23
CA GLY A 168 -4.14 -0.29 24.18
C GLY A 168 -5.26 0.45 23.45
N LYS A 169 -4.96 1.51 22.70
CA LYS A 169 -5.98 2.23 21.93
C LYS A 169 -6.38 1.46 20.69
N SER A 170 -7.65 1.63 20.29
CA SER A 170 -8.10 1.21 18.97
C SER A 170 -7.37 1.99 17.87
N VAL A 171 -7.37 1.47 16.64
CA VAL A 171 -6.76 2.15 15.49
C VAL A 171 -7.40 3.51 15.23
N LYS A 172 -8.73 3.61 15.38
CA LYS A 172 -9.48 4.87 15.26
C LYS A 172 -9.01 5.88 16.29
N ASP A 173 -8.96 5.49 17.56
CA ASP A 173 -8.60 6.41 18.64
C ASP A 173 -7.12 6.83 18.54
N ALA A 174 -6.25 5.90 18.18
CA ALA A 174 -4.84 6.19 17.93
C ALA A 174 -4.67 7.17 16.76
N TYR A 175 -5.40 6.97 15.65
CA TYR A 175 -5.44 7.88 14.51
C TYR A 175 -5.93 9.27 14.92
N MET A 176 -7.09 9.36 15.58
CA MET A 176 -7.67 10.64 15.98
C MET A 176 -6.77 11.38 16.97
N LYS A 177 -6.13 10.67 17.90
CA LYS A 177 -5.18 11.26 18.86
C LYS A 177 -3.94 11.87 18.20
N LEU A 178 -3.48 11.36 17.06
CA LEU A 178 -2.34 11.95 16.32
C LEU A 178 -2.65 13.37 15.83
N TYR A 179 -3.91 13.65 15.52
CA TYR A 179 -4.34 14.91 14.95
C TYR A 179 -5.04 15.83 15.96
N GLY A 180 -5.50 15.29 17.08
CA GLY A 180 -6.18 16.05 18.13
C GLY A 180 -7.40 16.81 17.59
N ASP A 181 -7.54 18.08 17.97
CA ASP A 181 -8.69 18.90 17.60
C ASP A 181 -8.69 19.39 16.13
N ARG A 182 -7.69 18.99 15.34
CA ARG A 182 -7.54 19.42 13.93
C ARG A 182 -8.22 18.51 12.91
N VAL A 183 -9.01 17.54 13.38
CA VAL A 183 -9.76 16.62 12.52
C VAL A 183 -11.24 16.73 12.82
N SER A 184 -12.04 16.75 11.75
CA SER A 184 -13.50 16.78 11.90
C SER A 184 -14.01 15.46 12.49
N ASN A 185 -15.20 15.50 13.09
CA ASN A 185 -15.87 14.29 13.57
C ASN A 185 -16.18 13.27 12.47
N LYS A 186 -16.04 13.64 11.19
CA LYS A 186 -16.28 12.78 10.01
C LYS A 186 -14.98 12.27 9.37
N GLU A 187 -13.82 12.62 9.93
CA GLU A 187 -12.51 12.30 9.34
C GLU A 187 -12.30 10.79 9.21
N TRP A 188 -12.64 10.05 10.26
CA TRP A 188 -12.46 8.61 10.30
C TRP A 188 -13.36 7.92 9.27
N GLU A 189 -14.63 8.32 9.20
CA GLU A 189 -15.60 7.79 8.24
C GLU A 189 -15.14 8.07 6.80
N ARG A 190 -14.53 9.25 6.57
CA ARG A 190 -13.90 9.58 5.29
C ARG A 190 -12.71 8.68 4.98
N LEU A 191 -11.86 8.41 5.96
CA LEU A 191 -10.75 7.46 5.82
C LEU A 191 -11.25 6.06 5.48
N GLU A 192 -12.25 5.56 6.18
CA GLU A 192 -12.84 4.25 5.90
C GLU A 192 -13.47 4.20 4.51
N THR A 193 -14.12 5.27 4.07
CA THR A 193 -14.69 5.38 2.72
C THR A 193 -13.60 5.36 1.64
N ASN A 194 -12.51 6.11 1.85
CA ASN A 194 -11.35 6.10 0.96
C ASN A 194 -10.70 4.70 0.94
N TYR A 195 -10.53 4.09 2.10
CA TYR A 195 -9.99 2.74 2.24
C TYR A 195 -10.84 1.73 1.48
N LYS A 196 -12.16 1.76 1.67
CA LYS A 196 -13.11 0.92 0.94
C LYS A 196 -12.96 1.08 -0.57
N THR A 197 -12.97 2.32 -1.06
CA THR A 197 -12.81 2.61 -2.51
C THR A 197 -11.51 2.04 -3.07
N ILE A 198 -10.40 2.23 -2.34
CA ILE A 198 -9.09 1.70 -2.72
C ILE A 198 -9.11 0.17 -2.70
N TYR A 199 -9.63 -0.42 -1.62
CA TYR A 199 -9.71 -1.86 -1.45
C TYR A 199 -10.52 -2.50 -2.57
N GLU A 200 -11.69 -1.95 -2.87
CA GLU A 200 -12.57 -2.40 -3.95
C GLU A 200 -11.87 -2.31 -5.32
N PHE A 201 -11.18 -1.20 -5.61
CA PHE A 201 -10.40 -1.08 -6.85
C PHE A 201 -9.27 -2.12 -6.94
N VAL A 202 -8.57 -2.38 -5.82
CA VAL A 202 -7.51 -3.37 -5.83
C VAL A 202 -8.10 -4.78 -6.02
N THR A 203 -9.28 -5.05 -5.44
CA THR A 203 -9.97 -6.36 -5.52
C THR A 203 -10.72 -6.59 -6.83
N SER A 204 -11.14 -5.55 -7.54
CA SER A 204 -12.07 -5.70 -8.65
C SER A 204 -11.41 -6.32 -9.87
N GLU A 205 -12.10 -7.27 -10.48
CA GLU A 205 -11.67 -8.02 -11.68
C GLU A 205 -11.70 -7.17 -12.96
N ASN A 206 -12.36 -6.00 -12.94
CA ASN A 206 -12.39 -5.07 -14.06
C ASN A 206 -11.22 -4.09 -13.99
N LYS A 207 -10.11 -4.45 -14.62
CA LYS A 207 -8.99 -3.54 -14.91
C LYS A 207 -8.69 -3.55 -16.42
N PRO A 208 -8.17 -2.44 -16.97
CA PRO A 208 -7.62 -2.40 -18.32
C PRO A 208 -6.43 -3.36 -18.49
#